data_AF-A0A3A9YT58-F1
#
_entry.id   AF-A0A3A9YT58-F1
#
_cell.length_a   1.000
_cell.length_b   1.000
_cell.length_c   1.000
_cell.angle_alpha   90.00
_cell.angle_beta   90.00
_cell.angle_gamma   90.00
#
_symmetry.space_group_name_H-M   'P 1'
#
loop_
_entity.id
_entity.type
_entity.pdbx_description
1 polymer ?
#
loop_
_entity_poly.entity_id
_entity_poly.type
_entity_poly.pdbx_seq_one_letter_code
_entity_poly.pdbx_strand_id
1 'polypeptide(L)'
;MTPRPARAARALAVLNDRVDGDAHQPSRPGWDCMGCGQDWPCAPAKVRLGEAYGSDRVGLRVYMAGLYEQALDELLMWPAADVFTRFVLWARPTASR
;
A
#
# COMPACT_ATOMS: atom_id res chain seq x y z
N MET A 1 -3.15 21.36 14.69
CA MET A 1 -3.43 20.03 14.10
C MET A 1 -2.21 19.18 14.32
N THR A 2 -2.19 18.37 15.38
CA THR A 2 -1.13 17.38 15.60
C THR A 2 -1.25 16.31 14.51
N PRO A 3 -0.18 15.94 13.80
CA PRO A 3 -0.24 14.80 12.89
C PRO A 3 -0.57 13.54 13.71
N ARG A 4 -1.56 12.78 13.24
CA ARG A 4 -2.08 11.59 13.91
C ARG A 4 -0.93 10.57 14.07
N PRO A 5 -0.53 10.15 15.28
CA PRO A 5 0.72 9.39 15.44
C PRO A 5 0.61 7.93 14.96
N ALA A 6 1.51 7.59 14.03
CA ALA A 6 2.46 6.46 14.04
C ALA A 6 2.01 4.99 14.25
N ARG A 7 0.73 4.67 14.48
CA ARG A 7 0.31 3.26 14.63
C ARG A 7 0.50 2.45 13.35
N ALA A 8 0.19 3.03 12.19
CA ALA A 8 0.43 2.40 10.90
C ALA A 8 1.93 2.32 10.57
N ALA A 9 2.71 3.37 10.90
CA ALA A 9 4.14 3.48 10.57
C ALA A 9 4.99 2.34 11.14
N ARG A 10 4.66 1.85 12.34
CA ARG A 10 5.39 0.76 13.00
C ARG A 10 5.06 -0.62 12.41
N ALA A 11 3.79 -0.85 12.05
CA ALA A 11 3.38 -2.05 11.32
C ALA A 11 3.94 -2.07 9.89
N LEU A 12 3.99 -0.88 9.26
CA LEU A 12 4.59 -0.64 7.95
C LEU A 12 6.09 -0.95 7.92
N ALA A 13 6.84 -0.52 8.94
CA ALA A 13 8.27 -0.83 9.04
C ALA A 13 8.54 -2.34 9.14
N VAL A 14 7.78 -3.07 9.95
CA VAL A 14 7.92 -4.55 10.11
C VAL A 14 7.54 -5.31 8.83
N LEU A 15 6.69 -4.74 7.98
CA LEU A 15 6.31 -5.33 6.69
C LEU A 15 7.28 -4.93 5.57
N ASN A 16 7.83 -3.72 5.61
CA ASN A 16 8.95 -3.33 4.76
C ASN A 16 10.13 -4.28 4.99
N ASP A 17 10.49 -4.58 6.25
CA ASP A 17 11.52 -5.57 6.63
C ASP A 17 11.29 -6.98 6.02
N ARG A 18 10.04 -7.37 5.74
CA ARG A 18 9.70 -8.65 5.08
C ARG A 18 9.71 -8.57 3.55
N VAL A 19 9.65 -7.36 2.99
CA VAL A 19 9.65 -7.05 1.55
C VAL A 19 11.02 -6.46 1.12
N ASP A 20 11.98 -6.35 2.05
CA ASP A 20 13.29 -5.68 1.91
C ASP A 20 14.34 -6.43 1.08
N GLY A 21 13.90 -7.35 0.22
CA GLY A 21 14.76 -7.94 -0.81
C GLY A 21 14.93 -7.08 -2.06
N ASP A 22 14.03 -6.12 -2.34
CA ASP A 22 13.97 -5.56 -3.70
C ASP A 22 13.21 -4.22 -3.83
N ALA A 23 13.90 -3.22 -4.38
CA ALA A 23 13.50 -2.10 -5.26
C ALA A 23 12.11 -1.42 -5.21
N HIS A 24 10.97 -2.05 -4.91
CA HIS A 24 9.62 -1.52 -5.22
C HIS A 24 8.85 -0.95 -4.02
N GLN A 25 9.47 -0.04 -3.28
CA GLN A 25 8.89 0.65 -2.12
C GLN A 25 8.16 1.95 -2.53
N PRO A 26 7.15 2.41 -1.76
CA PRO A 26 6.48 3.69 -2.03
C PRO A 26 7.36 4.88 -1.64
N SER A 27 7.48 5.86 -2.53
CA SER A 27 7.97 7.20 -2.23
C SER A 27 6.87 7.97 -1.49
N ARG A 28 7.27 8.95 -0.67
CA ARG A 28 6.33 9.85 0.00
C ARG A 28 6.77 11.30 -0.26
N PRO A 29 5.84 12.23 -0.52
CA PRO A 29 4.38 12.08 -0.53
C PRO A 29 3.78 11.66 -1.89
N GLY A 30 4.60 11.42 -2.94
CA GLY A 30 4.11 11.14 -4.29
C GLY A 30 3.46 9.76 -4.47
N TRP A 31 3.78 8.81 -3.59
CA TRP A 31 3.34 7.41 -3.70
C TRP A 31 3.81 6.72 -4.98
N ASP A 32 4.87 7.20 -5.61
CA ASP A 32 5.52 6.54 -6.73
C ASP A 32 6.39 5.38 -6.24
N CYS A 33 6.57 4.37 -7.06
CA CYS A 33 7.44 3.26 -6.74
C CYS A 33 8.91 3.69 -6.92
N MET A 34 9.72 3.62 -5.87
CA MET A 34 11.15 3.99 -5.93
C MET A 34 11.98 3.11 -6.88
N GLY A 35 11.50 1.91 -7.23
CA GLY A 35 12.23 0.97 -8.08
C GLY A 35 11.94 1.11 -9.57
N CYS A 36 10.73 1.51 -9.93
CA CYS A 36 10.32 1.61 -11.34
C CYS A 36 9.65 2.93 -11.74
N GLY A 37 9.46 3.86 -10.80
CA GLY A 37 8.83 5.17 -11.05
C GLY A 37 7.35 5.13 -11.39
N GLN A 38 6.70 3.96 -11.41
CA GLN A 38 5.26 3.82 -11.64
C GLN A 38 4.47 4.10 -10.35
N ASP A 39 3.17 4.35 -10.47
CA ASP A 39 2.27 4.45 -9.32
C ASP A 39 2.40 3.24 -8.39
N TRP A 40 2.78 3.48 -7.14
CA TRP A 40 2.75 2.47 -6.10
C TRP A 40 1.31 2.29 -5.57
N PRO A 41 0.79 1.06 -5.38
CA PRO A 41 1.48 -0.21 -5.58
C PRO A 41 1.54 -0.60 -7.07
N CYS A 42 2.77 -0.73 -7.58
CA CYS A 42 3.03 -1.21 -8.93
C CYS A 42 2.85 -2.73 -9.01
N ALA A 43 2.85 -3.32 -10.21
CA ALA A 43 2.65 -4.77 -10.38
C ALA A 43 3.63 -5.63 -9.54
N PRO A 44 4.95 -5.35 -9.50
CA PRO A 44 5.88 -6.08 -8.62
C PRO A 44 5.56 -5.95 -7.13
N ALA A 45 5.18 -4.75 -6.66
CA ALA A 45 4.80 -4.52 -5.27
C ALA A 45 3.53 -5.31 -4.90
N LYS A 46 2.53 -5.37 -5.80
CA LYS A 46 1.31 -6.16 -5.58
C LYS A 46 1.60 -7.66 -5.46
N VAL A 47 2.49 -8.20 -6.29
CA VAL A 47 2.92 -9.61 -6.21
C VAL A 47 3.58 -9.89 -4.87
N ARG A 48 4.58 -9.09 -4.47
CA ARG A 48 5.30 -9.29 -3.21
C ARG A 48 4.42 -9.13 -1.98
N LEU A 49 3.52 -8.14 -1.97
CA LEU A 49 2.52 -8.00 -0.92
C LEU A 49 1.58 -9.21 -0.89
N GLY A 50 1.24 -9.77 -2.04
CA GLY A 50 0.50 -11.03 -2.13
C GLY A 50 1.24 -12.21 -1.51
N GLU A 51 2.52 -12.37 -1.83
CA GLU A 51 3.40 -13.44 -1.31
C GLU A 51 3.64 -13.30 0.19
N ALA A 52 3.96 -12.09 0.67
CA ALA A 52 4.28 -11.80 2.06
C ALA A 52 3.10 -12.07 3.02
N TYR A 53 1.87 -11.88 2.54
CA TYR A 53 0.65 -12.19 3.30
C TYR A 53 0.11 -13.59 3.02
N GLY A 54 0.44 -14.20 1.88
CA GLY A 54 -0.01 -15.54 1.51
C GLY A 54 -1.54 -15.70 1.63
N SER A 55 -1.96 -16.60 2.52
CA SER A 55 -3.37 -16.86 2.83
C SER A 55 -4.04 -15.80 3.71
N ASP A 56 -3.27 -14.92 4.38
CA ASP A 56 -3.79 -13.83 5.21
C ASP A 56 -4.26 -12.63 4.37
N ARG A 57 -5.33 -12.86 3.62
CA ARG A 57 -5.97 -11.83 2.79
C ARG A 57 -6.63 -10.72 3.60
N VAL A 58 -6.97 -10.97 4.87
CA VAL A 58 -7.56 -9.97 5.76
C VAL A 58 -6.46 -9.01 6.21
N GLY A 59 -5.32 -9.51 6.66
CA GLY A 59 -4.15 -8.72 7.03
C GLY A 59 -3.70 -7.81 5.88
N LEU A 60 -3.61 -8.33 4.65
CA LEU A 60 -3.25 -7.53 3.48
C LEU A 60 -4.22 -6.34 3.27
N ARG A 61 -5.53 -6.56 3.43
CA ARG A 61 -6.52 -5.48 3.27
C ARG A 61 -6.44 -4.45 4.38
N VAL A 62 -6.27 -4.88 5.62
CA VAL A 62 -6.11 -3.97 6.77
C VAL A 62 -4.86 -3.10 6.58
N TYR A 63 -3.78 -3.71 6.10
CA TYR A 63 -2.55 -3.00 5.75
C TYR A 63 -2.77 -1.95 4.65
N MET A 64 -3.38 -2.35 3.52
CA MET A 64 -3.65 -1.43 2.41
C MET A 64 -4.63 -0.32 2.81
N ALA A 65 -5.59 -0.58 3.70
CA ALA A 65 -6.49 0.44 4.24
C ALA A 65 -5.75 1.46 5.12
N GLY A 66 -4.79 1.01 5.93
CA GLY A 66 -3.94 1.92 6.72
C GLY A 66 -3.02 2.80 5.86
N LEU A 67 -2.64 2.34 4.67
CA LEU A 67 -1.93 3.13 3.68
C LEU A 67 -2.85 4.09 2.92
N TYR A 68 -4.04 3.65 2.55
CA TYR A 68 -5.06 4.48 1.93
C TYR A 68 -5.37 5.73 2.76
N GLU A 69 -5.55 5.59 4.07
CA GLU A 69 -5.78 6.73 4.98
C GLU A 69 -4.67 7.77 4.91
N GLN A 70 -3.41 7.33 4.84
CA GLN A 70 -2.27 8.25 4.69
C GLN A 70 -2.20 8.87 3.29
N ALA A 71 -2.55 8.09 2.25
CA ALA A 71 -2.55 8.57 0.88
C ALA A 71 -3.64 9.62 0.65
N LEU A 72 -4.78 9.54 1.34
CA LEU A 72 -5.81 10.59 1.31
C LEU A 72 -5.30 11.94 1.83
N ASP A 73 -4.46 11.92 2.87
CA ASP A 73 -3.88 13.13 3.44
C ASP A 73 -2.80 13.77 2.52
N GLU A 74 -2.20 12.98 1.63
CA GLU A 74 -1.05 13.40 0.81
C GLU A 74 -1.40 13.64 -0.67
N LEU A 75 -2.35 12.89 -1.23
CA LEU A 75 -2.82 12.99 -2.61
C LEU A 75 -4.10 13.84 -2.70
N LEU A 76 -4.08 15.03 -2.10
CA LEU A 76 -5.27 15.90 -1.95
C LEU A 76 -5.95 16.30 -3.27
N MET A 77 -5.22 16.26 -4.38
CA MET A 77 -5.72 16.56 -5.72
C MET A 77 -6.38 15.36 -6.43
N TRP A 78 -6.30 14.16 -5.86
CA TRP A 78 -6.91 12.95 -6.41
C TRP A 78 -8.29 12.69 -5.77
N PRO A 79 -9.30 12.28 -6.54
CA PRO A 79 -10.56 11.81 -5.98
C PRO A 79 -10.33 10.64 -5.03
N ALA A 80 -10.98 10.65 -3.86
CA ALA A 80 -10.84 9.58 -2.86
C ALA A 80 -11.18 8.19 -3.43
N ALA A 81 -12.11 8.11 -4.38
CA ALA A 81 -12.46 6.87 -5.08
C ALA A 81 -11.28 6.29 -5.91
N ASP A 82 -10.46 7.16 -6.50
CA ASP A 82 -9.29 6.75 -7.29
C ASP A 82 -8.17 6.27 -6.36
N VAL A 83 -7.95 6.96 -5.25
CA VAL A 83 -7.03 6.53 -4.18
C VAL A 83 -7.49 5.18 -3.61
N PHE A 84 -8.80 4.98 -3.39
CA PHE A 84 -9.35 3.71 -2.92
C PHE A 84 -9.12 2.58 -3.94
N THR A 85 -9.35 2.86 -5.23
CA THR A 85 -9.14 1.91 -6.33
C THR A 85 -7.67 1.49 -6.40
N ARG A 86 -6.75 2.44 -6.29
CA ARG A 86 -5.30 2.21 -6.30
C ARG A 86 -4.82 1.38 -5.13
N PHE A 87 -5.24 1.69 -3.91
CA PHE A 87 -4.72 1.06 -2.70
C PHE A 87 -5.49 -0.20 -2.29
N VAL A 88 -6.82 -0.20 -2.32
CA VAL A 88 -7.64 -1.23 -1.65
C VAL A 88 -8.31 -2.20 -2.62
N LEU A 89 -8.80 -1.72 -3.77
CA LEU A 89 -9.68 -2.52 -4.64
C LEU A 89 -9.02 -3.80 -5.15
N TRP A 90 -7.72 -3.76 -5.50
CA TRP A 90 -6.98 -4.91 -6.02
C TRP A 90 -6.70 -6.00 -4.95
N ALA A 91 -6.75 -5.67 -3.66
CA ALA A 91 -6.51 -6.63 -2.57
C ALA A 91 -7.75 -7.52 -2.29
N ARG A 92 -8.88 -7.23 -2.94
CA ARG A 92 -10.07 -8.09 -2.93
C ARG A 92 -9.75 -9.39 -3.67
N PRO A 93 -10.32 -10.54 -3.27
CA PRO A 93 -10.15 -11.76 -4.02
C PRO A 93 -10.79 -11.51 -5.39
N THR A 94 -10.05 -11.78 -6.46
CA THR A 94 -10.70 -11.98 -7.75
C THR A 94 -11.63 -13.17 -7.56
N ALA A 95 -12.92 -12.99 -7.82
CA ALA A 95 -13.83 -14.13 -7.92
C ALA A 95 -13.30 -14.98 -9.08
N SER A 96 -12.66 -16.10 -8.75
CA SER A 96 -12.34 -17.14 -9.72
C SER A 96 -13.66 -17.59 -10.32
N ARG A 97 -13.85 -17.26 -11.60
CA ARG A 97 -14.99 -17.70 -12.41
C ARG A 97 -14.69 -19.08 -12.95
#